data_AF-A0A672SN78-F1
#
_entry.id   AF-A0A672SN78-F1
#
_cell.length_a   1.000
_cell.length_b   1.000
_cell.length_c   1.000
_cell.angle_alpha   90.00
_cell.angle_beta   90.00
_cell.angle_gamma   90.00
#
_symmetry.space_group_name_H-M   'P 1'
#
loop_
_entity.id
_entity.type
_entity.pdbx_description
1 polymer ?
#
loop_
_entity_poly.entity_id
_entity_poly.type
_entity_poly.pdbx_seq_one_letter_code
_entity_poly.pdbx_strand_id
1 'polypeptide(L)'
;AEALYDAMKGFGESDNTLIRIMVSRSEIDMLDIRECFRLRYEKSLYNMIQDDTSGDYKRTLLKLCGGDDDMAGEFFPEAAQIAYKMWEISAMTKIQLRGTVRPYQNFDPASDAQGLRKAMKGFGTDEDTIIDIVAHRSNAQRQEIRQTFKSLLGRDLMADLKSELSKNLQRLILGLMMTPAEFEAKMMKKAMEGAGTDEHALIEILVTRSNQEIQEMCSAYQNAYKKSLEDAIASDTSGHFKRILISLAQVHLHSSCIQTLTHSSYFVLYELIFYFNRIYIYIYISLALFQLTKQFFIVVDLVLSSKKIAVTCVYFPVRSVKNQPSYFADRLYKAMKGLGTDDRALIRIMVSRAEIDLFNIRKEFKETHDTSLHEFIQGDTSGDYRKTLLILCGGED
;
A
#
# COMPACT_ATOMS: atom_id res chain seq x y z
N ALA A 1 -18.44 17.10 5.48
CA ALA A 1 -17.58 16.18 4.71
C ALA A 1 -18.01 14.72 4.89
N GLU A 2 -18.00 14.19 6.11
CA GLU A 2 -18.33 12.78 6.37
C GLU A 2 -19.73 12.37 5.92
N ALA A 3 -20.77 13.09 6.36
CA ALA A 3 -22.13 12.83 5.90
C ALA A 3 -22.34 12.96 4.37
N LEU A 4 -21.47 13.69 3.65
CA LEU A 4 -21.50 13.73 2.19
C LEU A 4 -20.88 12.46 1.59
N TYR A 5 -19.77 12.00 2.17
CA TYR A 5 -19.09 10.79 1.72
C TYR A 5 -19.99 9.57 1.93
N ASP A 6 -20.60 9.45 3.11
CA ASP A 6 -21.52 8.36 3.44
C ASP A 6 -22.75 8.39 2.53
N ALA A 7 -23.27 9.59 2.21
CA ALA A 7 -24.37 9.72 1.29
C ALA A 7 -24.00 9.17 -0.10
N MET A 8 -22.84 9.53 -0.66
CA MET A 8 -22.49 9.09 -2.01
C MET A 8 -21.96 7.64 -2.08
N LYS A 9 -21.69 6.99 -0.94
CA LYS A 9 -21.16 5.61 -0.88
C LYS A 9 -22.23 4.52 -0.98
N GLY A 10 -23.49 4.82 -0.65
CA GLY A 10 -24.60 3.84 -0.65
C GLY A 10 -25.38 3.78 -1.97
N PHE A 11 -25.92 2.60 -2.31
CA PHE A 11 -26.84 2.43 -3.45
C PHE A 11 -28.18 3.16 -3.19
N GLY A 12 -28.29 4.41 -3.62
CA GLY A 12 -29.58 5.05 -4.01
C GLY A 12 -30.52 5.60 -2.92
N GLU A 13 -30.27 5.43 -1.62
CA GLU A 13 -31.22 5.87 -0.56
C GLU A 13 -30.88 7.21 0.13
N SER A 14 -29.77 7.85 -0.23
CA SER A 14 -29.20 8.99 0.51
C SER A 14 -29.27 10.35 -0.21
N ASP A 15 -29.88 10.42 -1.39
CA ASP A 15 -29.93 11.63 -2.23
C ASP A 15 -30.49 12.84 -1.46
N ASN A 16 -31.45 12.61 -0.55
CA ASN A 16 -32.00 13.65 0.32
C ASN A 16 -30.94 14.27 1.25
N THR A 17 -29.99 13.48 1.74
CA THR A 17 -28.89 13.98 2.59
C THR A 17 -27.88 14.72 1.73
N LEU A 18 -27.54 14.21 0.54
CA LEU A 18 -26.66 14.89 -0.40
C LEU A 18 -27.22 16.26 -0.78
N ILE A 19 -28.48 16.33 -1.24
CA ILE A 19 -29.17 17.58 -1.58
C ILE A 19 -29.19 18.54 -0.39
N ARG A 20 -29.63 18.05 0.78
CA ARG A 20 -29.75 18.89 1.98
C ARG A 20 -28.42 19.55 2.33
N ILE A 21 -27.32 18.80 2.33
CA ILE A 21 -26.00 19.35 2.67
C ILE A 21 -25.49 20.26 1.56
N MET A 22 -25.58 19.85 0.29
CA MET A 22 -25.08 20.64 -0.85
C MET A 22 -25.80 21.99 -0.97
N VAL A 23 -27.10 22.06 -0.67
CA VAL A 23 -27.86 23.31 -0.69
C VAL A 23 -27.64 24.13 0.59
N SER A 24 -27.72 23.51 1.77
CA SER A 24 -27.65 24.27 3.03
C SER A 24 -26.25 24.81 3.34
N ARG A 25 -25.21 24.23 2.76
CA ARG A 25 -23.81 24.59 3.03
C ARG A 25 -23.13 25.32 1.88
N SER A 26 -23.74 25.40 0.69
CA SER A 26 -23.14 26.02 -0.51
C SER A 26 -22.61 27.43 -0.27
N GLU A 27 -23.32 28.22 0.54
CA GLU A 27 -22.98 29.62 0.82
C GLU A 27 -22.37 29.84 2.21
N ILE A 28 -22.16 28.76 2.99
CA ILE A 28 -21.67 28.86 4.37
C ILE A 28 -20.19 28.46 4.45
N ASP A 29 -19.89 27.21 4.10
CA ASP A 29 -18.58 26.59 4.33
C ASP A 29 -18.28 25.49 3.31
N MET A 30 -18.89 25.54 2.11
CA MET A 30 -18.68 24.52 1.09
C MET A 30 -17.20 24.37 0.68
N LEU A 31 -16.42 25.47 0.72
CA LEU A 31 -14.98 25.44 0.48
C LEU A 31 -14.25 24.64 1.58
N ASP A 32 -14.58 24.87 2.85
CA ASP A 32 -14.02 24.11 3.98
C ASP A 32 -14.44 22.65 3.93
N ILE A 33 -15.69 22.39 3.56
CA ILE A 33 -16.21 21.04 3.37
C ILE A 33 -15.45 20.32 2.27
N ARG A 34 -15.21 20.97 1.11
CA ARG A 34 -14.42 20.42 0.01
C ARG A 34 -13.02 20.09 0.46
N GLU A 35 -12.39 20.99 1.21
CA GLU A 35 -11.02 20.81 1.66
C GLU A 35 -10.92 19.71 2.73
N CYS A 36 -11.82 19.70 3.70
CA CYS A 36 -11.92 18.62 4.69
C CYS A 36 -12.23 17.27 4.03
N PHE A 37 -13.08 17.26 3.01
CA PHE A 37 -13.41 16.06 2.24
C PHE A 37 -12.18 15.54 1.50
N ARG A 38 -11.44 16.44 0.84
CA ARG A 38 -10.18 16.14 0.16
C ARG A 38 -9.12 15.63 1.13
N LEU A 39 -8.95 16.25 2.29
CA LEU A 39 -8.00 15.80 3.31
C LEU A 39 -8.35 14.45 3.93
N ARG A 40 -9.64 14.19 4.14
CA ARG A 40 -10.12 13.00 4.83
C ARG A 40 -10.23 11.79 3.91
N TYR A 41 -10.77 11.98 2.71
CA TYR A 41 -11.09 10.90 1.77
C TYR A 41 -10.16 10.86 0.56
N GLU A 42 -9.27 11.85 0.44
CA GLU A 42 -8.27 11.95 -0.62
C GLU A 42 -8.87 11.84 -2.03
N LYS A 43 -10.12 12.31 -2.12
CA LYS A 43 -10.91 12.44 -3.34
C LYS A 43 -11.44 13.85 -3.39
N SER A 44 -11.54 14.40 -4.60
CA SER A 44 -12.31 15.62 -4.79
C SER A 44 -13.78 15.33 -4.57
N LEU A 45 -14.44 16.12 -3.73
CA LEU A 45 -15.90 16.10 -3.58
C LEU A 45 -16.57 16.31 -4.96
N TYR A 46 -15.99 17.19 -5.79
CA TYR A 46 -16.46 17.44 -7.15
C TYR A 46 -16.42 16.18 -8.01
N ASN A 47 -15.28 15.46 -8.02
CA ASN A 47 -15.14 14.24 -8.83
C ASN A 47 -16.06 13.13 -8.33
N MET A 48 -16.21 12.97 -7.01
CA MET A 48 -17.12 11.97 -6.45
C MET A 48 -18.57 12.26 -6.85
N ILE A 49 -19.03 13.51 -6.77
CA ILE A 49 -20.34 13.92 -7.28
C ILE A 49 -20.43 13.66 -8.79
N GLN A 50 -19.38 13.95 -9.55
CA GLN A 50 -19.36 13.79 -11.00
C GLN A 50 -19.51 12.33 -11.45
N ASP A 51 -18.93 11.40 -10.69
CA ASP A 51 -18.92 9.96 -10.95
C ASP A 51 -20.22 9.29 -10.47
N ASP A 52 -20.75 9.70 -9.31
CA ASP A 52 -21.87 9.01 -8.65
C ASP A 52 -23.26 9.59 -9.01
N THR A 53 -23.32 10.70 -9.77
CA THR A 53 -24.59 11.35 -10.17
C THR A 53 -24.70 11.56 -11.68
N SER A 54 -25.93 11.78 -12.19
CA SER A 54 -26.18 11.98 -13.63
C SER A 54 -27.19 13.09 -13.93
N GLY A 55 -27.28 13.49 -15.20
CA GLY A 55 -28.29 14.44 -15.69
C GLY A 55 -28.19 15.87 -15.12
N ASP A 56 -29.33 16.57 -15.08
CA ASP A 56 -29.42 17.94 -14.54
C ASP A 56 -29.23 17.98 -13.02
N TYR A 57 -29.51 16.86 -12.34
CA TYR A 57 -29.22 16.68 -10.92
C TYR A 57 -27.71 16.85 -10.64
N LYS A 58 -26.87 16.09 -11.35
CA LYS A 58 -25.41 16.25 -11.32
C LYS A 58 -24.96 17.67 -11.61
N ARG A 59 -25.47 18.27 -12.69
CA ARG A 59 -25.07 19.62 -13.10
C ARG A 59 -25.35 20.65 -11.99
N THR A 60 -26.44 20.48 -11.27
CA THR A 60 -26.82 21.36 -10.15
C THR A 60 -25.91 21.14 -8.93
N LEU A 61 -25.66 19.89 -8.55
CA LEU A 61 -24.77 19.57 -7.42
C LEU A 61 -23.33 20.03 -7.66
N LEU A 62 -22.81 19.86 -8.88
CA LEU A 62 -21.47 20.34 -9.25
C LEU A 62 -21.39 21.86 -9.16
N LYS A 63 -22.44 22.61 -9.56
CA LYS A 63 -22.47 24.06 -9.37
C LYS A 63 -22.49 24.47 -7.89
N LEU A 64 -23.25 23.75 -7.06
CA LEU A 64 -23.29 24.00 -5.62
C LEU A 64 -21.97 23.66 -4.93
N CYS A 65 -21.24 22.66 -5.45
CA CYS A 65 -19.89 22.31 -5.00
C CYS A 65 -18.85 23.39 -5.39
N GLY A 66 -18.97 23.96 -6.58
CA GLY A 66 -17.93 24.81 -7.20
C GLY A 66 -17.10 24.03 -8.24
N GLY A 67 -16.01 24.60 -8.77
CA GLY A 67 -15.19 23.94 -9.81
C GLY A 67 -14.16 22.94 -9.27
N ASP A 68 -13.46 22.21 -10.16
CA ASP A 68 -12.25 21.41 -9.87
C ASP A 68 -11.02 22.31 -9.67
N ASP A 69 -11.22 23.47 -9.05
CA ASP A 69 -10.23 24.54 -8.94
C ASP A 69 -9.12 24.06 -7.98
N ASP A 70 -8.18 23.28 -8.53
CA ASP A 70 -6.99 22.69 -7.93
C ASP A 70 -5.97 23.74 -7.43
N MET A 71 -6.34 25.02 -7.37
CA MET A 71 -5.52 26.03 -6.71
C MET A 71 -5.65 25.82 -5.21
N ALA A 72 -4.70 25.06 -4.67
CA ALA A 72 -4.41 25.02 -3.25
C ALA A 72 -4.21 26.46 -2.75
N GLY A 73 -5.29 27.07 -2.26
CA GLY A 73 -5.23 28.27 -1.44
C GLY A 73 -4.66 27.93 -0.07
N GLU A 74 -4.28 28.96 0.68
CA GLU A 74 -3.94 28.79 2.09
C GLU A 74 -5.09 28.07 2.83
N PHE A 75 -4.75 27.07 3.66
CA PHE A 75 -5.76 26.37 4.46
C PHE A 75 -6.58 27.34 5.29
N PHE A 76 -7.90 27.20 5.24
CA PHE A 76 -8.77 27.78 6.26
C PHE A 76 -8.46 27.17 7.65
N PRO A 77 -8.60 27.93 8.75
CA PRO A 77 -8.13 27.54 10.09
C PRO A 77 -8.61 26.16 10.56
N GLU A 78 -9.85 25.79 10.25
CA GLU A 78 -10.49 24.54 10.63
C GLU A 78 -9.86 23.32 9.93
N ALA A 79 -9.60 23.44 8.62
CA ALA A 79 -8.96 22.39 7.84
C ALA A 79 -7.51 22.16 8.30
N ALA A 80 -6.77 23.23 8.60
CA ALA A 80 -5.44 23.16 9.19
C ALA A 80 -5.45 22.45 10.56
N GLN A 81 -6.45 22.73 11.40
CA GLN A 81 -6.58 22.07 12.71
C GLN A 81 -6.88 20.57 12.59
N ILE A 82 -7.71 20.17 11.61
CA ILE A 82 -7.99 18.76 11.32
C ILE A 82 -6.73 18.06 10.84
N ALA A 83 -6.01 18.64 9.86
CA ALA A 83 -4.76 18.08 9.37
C ALA A 83 -3.73 17.91 10.51
N TYR A 84 -3.55 18.94 11.35
CA TYR A 84 -2.68 18.86 12.53
C TYR A 84 -3.07 17.73 13.48
N LYS A 85 -4.36 17.63 13.84
CA LYS A 85 -4.84 16.55 14.74
C LYS A 85 -4.62 15.17 14.14
N MET A 86 -4.82 14.98 12.82
CA MET A 86 -4.56 13.69 12.18
C MET A 86 -3.09 13.27 12.30
N TRP A 87 -2.16 14.22 12.12
CA TRP A 87 -0.72 13.97 12.28
C TRP A 87 -0.32 13.76 13.74
N GLU A 88 -0.90 14.53 14.66
CA GLU A 88 -0.67 14.36 16.10
C GLU A 88 -1.15 12.98 16.59
N ILE A 89 -2.33 12.54 16.17
CA ILE A 89 -2.85 11.20 16.44
C ILE A 89 -1.92 10.13 15.85
N SER A 90 -1.51 10.27 14.59
CA SER A 90 -0.57 9.34 13.95
C SER A 90 0.73 9.20 14.74
N ALA A 91 1.33 10.32 15.18
CA ALA A 91 2.60 10.33 15.91
C ALA A 91 2.48 9.79 17.35
N MET A 92 1.34 9.99 18.01
CA MET A 92 1.15 9.63 19.41
C MET A 92 0.52 8.24 19.63
N THR A 93 -0.15 7.69 18.63
CA THR A 93 -0.88 6.43 18.78
C THR A 93 0.07 5.24 18.72
N LYS A 94 0.18 4.51 19.83
CA LYS A 94 0.86 3.20 19.85
C LYS A 94 -0.07 2.13 19.30
N ILE A 95 0.01 1.87 17.99
CA ILE A 95 -0.75 0.80 17.34
C ILE A 95 0.02 -0.52 17.47
N GLN A 96 -0.63 -1.55 18.02
CA GLN A 96 -0.08 -2.90 17.96
C GLN A 96 -0.39 -3.50 16.58
N LEU A 97 0.65 -3.68 15.77
CA LEU A 97 0.55 -4.34 14.48
C LEU A 97 0.39 -5.86 14.66
N ARG A 98 -0.56 -6.45 13.94
CA ARG A 98 -0.91 -7.86 14.03
C ARG A 98 -1.12 -8.44 12.62
N GLY A 99 -0.36 -9.47 12.28
CA GLY A 99 -0.67 -10.35 11.15
C GLY A 99 -1.90 -11.23 11.39
N THR A 100 -2.40 -11.82 10.32
CA THR A 100 -3.49 -12.82 10.30
C THR A 100 -2.93 -14.24 10.30
N VAL A 101 -1.77 -14.46 9.67
CA VAL A 101 -1.05 -15.73 9.70
C VAL A 101 -0.19 -15.81 10.96
N ARG A 102 -0.21 -16.97 11.63
CA ARG A 102 0.53 -17.24 12.86
C ARG A 102 1.28 -18.56 12.75
N PRO A 103 2.37 -18.77 13.51
CA PRO A 103 3.02 -20.07 13.59
C PRO A 103 2.03 -21.15 14.00
N TYR A 104 2.00 -22.25 13.25
CA TYR A 104 1.20 -23.42 13.57
C TYR A 104 1.75 -24.10 14.82
N GLN A 105 0.90 -24.43 15.79
CA GLN A 105 1.34 -24.88 17.11
C GLN A 105 1.97 -26.27 17.10
N ASN A 106 1.36 -27.22 16.39
CA ASN A 106 1.81 -28.62 16.30
C ASN A 106 2.64 -28.83 15.04
N PHE A 107 3.65 -27.98 14.84
CA PHE A 107 4.42 -27.96 13.61
C PHE A 107 5.41 -29.12 13.54
N ASP A 108 5.29 -29.92 12.48
CA ASP A 108 6.23 -30.97 12.10
C ASP A 108 6.62 -30.77 10.63
N PRO A 109 7.84 -30.28 10.34
CA PRO A 109 8.27 -30.02 8.97
C PRO A 109 8.42 -31.31 8.15
N ALA A 110 8.65 -32.46 8.78
CA ALA A 110 8.78 -33.73 8.08
C ALA A 110 7.41 -34.22 7.60
N SER A 111 6.39 -34.15 8.46
CA SER A 111 5.00 -34.42 8.10
C SER A 111 4.51 -33.49 6.99
N ASP A 112 4.73 -32.19 7.12
CA ASP A 112 4.32 -31.21 6.10
C ASP A 112 5.05 -31.46 4.76
N ALA A 113 6.35 -31.75 4.78
CA ALA A 113 7.11 -32.06 3.57
C ALA A 113 6.61 -33.32 2.86
N GLN A 114 6.27 -34.38 3.61
CA GLN A 114 5.68 -35.60 3.06
C GLN A 114 4.27 -35.37 2.52
N GLY A 115 3.45 -34.59 3.24
CA GLY A 115 2.12 -34.18 2.81
C GLY A 115 2.15 -33.44 1.47
N LEU A 116 3.01 -32.42 1.35
CA LEU A 116 3.23 -31.71 0.10
C LEU A 116 3.73 -32.63 -1.02
N ARG A 117 4.66 -33.55 -0.73
CA ARG A 117 5.14 -34.49 -1.76
C ARG A 117 4.02 -35.40 -2.26
N LYS A 118 3.18 -35.89 -1.35
CA LYS A 118 2.03 -36.75 -1.67
C LYS A 118 1.00 -35.99 -2.51
N ALA A 119 0.71 -34.75 -2.16
CA ALA A 119 -0.22 -33.89 -2.89
C ALA A 119 0.22 -33.61 -4.33
N MET A 120 1.53 -33.64 -4.58
CA MET A 120 2.16 -33.43 -5.89
C MET A 120 2.59 -34.75 -6.58
N LYS A 121 2.10 -35.91 -6.13
CA LYS A 121 2.50 -37.22 -6.70
C LYS A 121 1.36 -37.85 -7.47
N GLY A 122 1.60 -38.10 -8.75
CA GLY A 122 0.69 -38.89 -9.59
C GLY A 122 0.19 -38.06 -10.77
N PHE A 123 -1.01 -38.39 -11.23
CA PHE A 123 -1.67 -37.62 -12.28
C PHE A 123 -2.64 -36.63 -11.61
N GLY A 124 -2.44 -35.34 -11.86
CA GLY A 124 -3.13 -34.27 -11.15
C GLY A 124 -2.43 -33.84 -9.86
N THR A 125 -2.97 -32.78 -9.26
CA THR A 125 -2.46 -32.12 -8.05
C THR A 125 -3.57 -32.14 -7.00
N ASP A 126 -3.22 -32.28 -5.73
CA ASP A 126 -4.13 -32.04 -4.60
C ASP A 126 -3.89 -30.62 -4.08
N GLU A 127 -4.53 -29.64 -4.72
CA GLU A 127 -4.40 -28.22 -4.36
C GLU A 127 -4.87 -27.95 -2.92
N ASP A 128 -5.89 -28.66 -2.45
CA ASP A 128 -6.44 -28.48 -1.10
C ASP A 128 -5.38 -28.77 -0.03
N THR A 129 -4.68 -29.89 -0.12
CA THR A 129 -3.59 -30.22 0.81
C THR A 129 -2.46 -29.18 0.74
N ILE A 130 -2.11 -28.70 -0.47
CA ILE A 130 -1.06 -27.68 -0.63
C ILE A 130 -1.49 -26.37 0.05
N ILE A 131 -2.71 -25.93 -0.18
CA ILE A 131 -3.26 -24.69 0.38
C ILE A 131 -3.34 -24.79 1.90
N ASP A 132 -3.88 -25.89 2.43
CA ASP A 132 -4.07 -26.08 3.85
C ASP A 132 -2.74 -26.10 4.61
N ILE A 133 -1.69 -26.69 4.03
CA ILE A 133 -0.34 -26.64 4.61
C ILE A 133 0.25 -25.25 4.45
N VAL A 134 0.36 -24.71 3.23
CA VAL A 134 1.13 -23.48 2.99
C VAL A 134 0.47 -22.26 3.63
N ALA A 135 -0.84 -22.09 3.51
CA ALA A 135 -1.51 -20.87 3.98
C ALA A 135 -1.60 -20.79 5.52
N HIS A 136 -1.49 -21.91 6.24
CA HIS A 136 -1.56 -21.98 7.71
C HIS A 136 -0.20 -22.14 8.41
N ARG A 137 0.92 -21.98 7.70
CA ARG A 137 2.27 -21.97 8.29
C ARG A 137 2.85 -20.57 8.21
N SER A 138 3.59 -20.16 9.24
CA SER A 138 4.35 -18.90 9.15
C SER A 138 5.46 -19.01 8.11
N ASN A 139 5.99 -17.89 7.64
CA ASN A 139 7.07 -17.89 6.67
C ASN A 139 8.29 -18.66 7.17
N ALA A 140 8.64 -18.49 8.46
CA ALA A 140 9.72 -19.23 9.10
C ALA A 140 9.50 -20.75 9.02
N GLN A 141 8.28 -21.22 9.34
CA GLN A 141 7.91 -22.63 9.21
C GLN A 141 7.97 -23.11 7.75
N ARG A 142 7.54 -22.28 6.78
CA ARG A 142 7.65 -22.60 5.35
C ARG A 142 9.11 -22.75 4.90
N GLN A 143 10.03 -21.96 5.45
CA GLN A 143 11.46 -22.12 5.17
C GLN A 143 12.00 -23.44 5.75
N GLU A 144 11.57 -23.83 6.94
CA GLU A 144 11.92 -25.12 7.54
C GLU A 144 11.36 -26.31 6.74
N ILE A 145 10.12 -26.19 6.23
CA ILE A 145 9.54 -27.17 5.30
C ILE A 145 10.39 -27.27 4.03
N ARG A 146 10.83 -26.16 3.44
CA ARG A 146 11.70 -26.17 2.23
C ARG A 146 13.00 -26.95 2.48
N GLN A 147 13.66 -26.68 3.60
CA GLN A 147 14.90 -27.35 3.98
C GLN A 147 14.68 -28.84 4.21
N THR A 148 13.65 -29.20 4.98
CA THR A 148 13.30 -30.59 5.29
C THR A 148 12.87 -31.36 4.05
N PHE A 149 12.09 -30.77 3.15
CA PHE A 149 11.71 -31.37 1.87
C PHE A 149 12.93 -31.70 1.02
N LYS A 150 13.90 -30.78 0.94
CA LYS A 150 15.16 -31.02 0.22
C LYS A 150 16.00 -32.11 0.86
N SER A 151 16.11 -32.12 2.18
CA SER A 151 16.89 -33.10 2.94
C SER A 151 16.32 -34.51 2.86
N LEU A 152 15.01 -34.66 3.09
CA LEU A 152 14.35 -35.97 3.14
C LEU A 152 14.10 -36.58 1.75
N LEU A 153 13.80 -35.75 0.75
CA LEU A 153 13.34 -36.22 -0.57
C LEU A 153 14.34 -35.97 -1.69
N GLY A 154 15.38 -35.16 -1.47
CA GLY A 154 16.38 -34.79 -2.48
C GLY A 154 15.87 -33.82 -3.55
N ARG A 155 14.62 -33.35 -3.46
CA ARG A 155 13.92 -32.54 -4.47
C ARG A 155 13.83 -31.07 -4.07
N ASP A 156 13.66 -30.19 -5.06
CA ASP A 156 13.45 -28.77 -4.80
C ASP A 156 11.94 -28.46 -4.72
N LEU A 157 11.47 -28.10 -3.53
CA LEU A 157 10.05 -27.84 -3.27
C LEU A 157 9.49 -26.70 -4.13
N MET A 158 10.29 -25.65 -4.37
CA MET A 158 9.85 -24.50 -5.18
C MET A 158 9.66 -24.89 -6.65
N ALA A 159 10.54 -25.74 -7.19
CA ALA A 159 10.43 -26.28 -8.54
C ALA A 159 9.22 -27.21 -8.68
N ASP A 160 9.01 -28.11 -7.71
CA ASP A 160 7.86 -29.02 -7.72
C ASP A 160 6.54 -28.22 -7.63
N LEU A 161 6.38 -27.29 -6.68
CA LEU A 161 5.19 -26.43 -6.60
C LEU A 161 4.95 -25.61 -7.87
N LYS A 162 6.04 -25.17 -8.53
CA LYS A 162 5.95 -24.42 -9.78
C LYS A 162 5.49 -25.29 -10.95
N SER A 163 5.81 -26.59 -10.98
CA SER A 163 5.33 -27.48 -12.05
C SER A 163 3.89 -27.93 -11.84
N GLU A 164 3.45 -28.08 -10.59
CA GLU A 164 2.13 -28.62 -10.26
C GLU A 164 1.02 -27.57 -10.23
N LEU A 165 1.33 -26.31 -9.96
CA LEU A 165 0.36 -25.22 -9.85
C LEU A 165 0.41 -24.28 -11.06
N SER A 166 -0.70 -23.60 -11.36
CA SER A 166 -0.77 -22.61 -12.43
C SER A 166 -1.41 -21.26 -12.02
N LYS A 167 -1.28 -20.26 -12.89
CA LYS A 167 -1.95 -18.94 -12.80
C LYS A 167 -1.74 -18.23 -11.45
N ASN A 168 -2.80 -17.65 -10.87
CA ASN A 168 -2.72 -16.84 -9.66
C ASN A 168 -2.48 -17.67 -8.39
N LEU A 169 -3.01 -18.89 -8.33
CA LEU A 169 -2.71 -19.81 -7.23
C LEU A 169 -1.20 -20.11 -7.17
N GLN A 170 -0.58 -20.44 -8.30
CA GLN A 170 0.87 -20.65 -8.38
C GLN A 170 1.66 -19.42 -7.91
N ARG A 171 1.25 -18.21 -8.34
CA ARG A 171 1.90 -16.95 -7.94
C ARG A 171 1.79 -16.73 -6.44
N LEU A 172 0.62 -16.98 -5.87
CA LEU A 172 0.33 -16.80 -4.45
C LEU A 172 1.10 -17.81 -3.59
N ILE A 173 0.99 -19.12 -3.89
CA ILE A 173 1.67 -20.19 -3.15
C ILE A 173 3.19 -20.02 -3.22
N LEU A 174 3.76 -19.78 -4.41
CA LEU A 174 5.19 -19.52 -4.52
C LEU A 174 5.60 -18.24 -3.79
N GLY A 175 4.74 -17.21 -3.76
CA GLY A 175 4.99 -15.99 -3.01
C GLY A 175 5.09 -16.25 -1.51
N LEU A 176 4.16 -17.02 -0.95
CA LEU A 176 4.14 -17.39 0.47
C LEU A 176 5.37 -18.22 0.89
N MET A 177 5.93 -19.03 -0.02
CA MET A 177 7.08 -19.90 0.23
C MET A 177 8.44 -19.18 0.15
N MET A 178 8.51 -18.00 -0.47
CA MET A 178 9.74 -17.19 -0.53
C MET A 178 9.98 -16.50 0.80
N THR A 179 11.23 -16.21 1.16
CA THR A 179 11.48 -15.29 2.29
C THR A 179 10.92 -13.89 1.97
N PRO A 180 10.64 -13.03 2.95
CA PRO A 180 10.15 -11.67 2.68
C PRO A 180 11.06 -10.91 1.70
N ALA A 181 12.38 -10.92 1.93
CA ALA A 181 13.36 -10.28 1.06
C ALA A 181 13.38 -10.85 -0.38
N GLU A 182 13.30 -12.18 -0.52
CA GLU A 182 13.21 -12.83 -1.84
C GLU A 182 11.93 -12.42 -2.57
N PHE A 183 10.79 -12.39 -1.86
CA PHE A 183 9.50 -12.03 -2.43
C PHE A 183 9.50 -10.58 -2.93
N GLU A 184 9.97 -9.63 -2.11
CA GLU A 184 10.06 -8.22 -2.50
C GLU A 184 11.02 -8.01 -3.67
N ALA A 185 12.18 -8.66 -3.66
CA ALA A 185 13.11 -8.61 -4.79
C ALA A 185 12.45 -9.08 -6.10
N LYS A 186 11.64 -10.14 -6.03
CA LYS A 186 10.86 -10.62 -7.18
C LYS A 186 9.77 -9.65 -7.59
N MET A 187 9.10 -8.98 -6.65
CA MET A 187 8.09 -7.96 -6.96
C MET A 187 8.72 -6.73 -7.63
N MET A 188 9.86 -6.25 -7.12
CA MET A 188 10.65 -5.20 -7.78
C MET A 188 11.05 -5.61 -9.20
N LYS A 189 11.54 -6.85 -9.37
CA LYS A 189 11.91 -7.35 -10.70
C LYS A 189 10.72 -7.37 -11.66
N LYS A 190 9.56 -7.83 -11.18
CA LYS A 190 8.32 -7.90 -11.98
C LYS A 190 7.77 -6.53 -12.34
N ALA A 191 7.93 -5.54 -11.47
CA ALA A 191 7.55 -4.16 -11.73
C ALA A 191 8.41 -3.49 -12.81
N MET A 192 9.65 -3.97 -13.01
CA MET A 192 10.59 -3.50 -14.05
C MET A 192 10.74 -4.49 -15.21
N GLU A 193 9.79 -5.40 -15.40
CA GLU A 193 9.87 -6.42 -16.46
C GLU A 193 8.79 -6.22 -17.51
N GLY A 194 9.20 -6.10 -18.76
CA GLY A 194 8.31 -5.97 -19.91
C GLY A 194 8.34 -4.56 -20.51
N ALA A 195 7.29 -4.22 -21.26
CA ALA A 195 7.13 -2.88 -21.80
C ALA A 195 6.42 -1.99 -20.75
N GLY A 196 7.07 -0.88 -20.39
CA GLY A 196 6.62 -0.01 -19.31
C GLY A 196 7.10 -0.48 -17.93
N THR A 197 6.79 0.33 -16.92
CA THR A 197 7.19 0.11 -15.53
C THR A 197 5.93 0.16 -14.67
N ASP A 198 5.82 -0.68 -13.64
CA ASP A 198 4.79 -0.55 -12.61
C ASP A 198 5.31 0.39 -11.52
N GLU A 199 5.17 1.70 -11.74
CA GLU A 199 5.69 2.71 -10.82
C GLU A 199 5.06 2.62 -9.43
N HIS A 200 3.79 2.22 -9.37
CA HIS A 200 3.05 2.06 -8.12
C HIS A 200 3.64 0.95 -7.24
N ALA A 201 3.98 -0.20 -7.83
CA ALA A 201 4.64 -1.27 -7.09
C ALA A 201 6.03 -0.86 -6.60
N LEU A 202 6.82 -0.17 -7.43
CA LEU A 202 8.16 0.30 -7.03
C LEU A 202 8.10 1.26 -5.85
N ILE A 203 7.19 2.24 -5.90
CA ILE A 203 7.02 3.20 -4.80
C ILE A 203 6.51 2.48 -3.55
N GLU A 204 5.44 1.68 -3.67
CA GLU A 204 4.88 0.92 -2.54
C GLU A 204 5.93 0.10 -1.80
N ILE A 205 6.78 -0.62 -2.54
CA ILE A 205 7.85 -1.42 -1.93
C ILE A 205 8.85 -0.50 -1.22
N LEU A 206 9.42 0.46 -1.92
CA LEU A 206 10.51 1.25 -1.35
C LEU A 206 10.09 2.17 -0.19
N VAL A 207 8.82 2.58 -0.10
CA VAL A 207 8.37 3.55 0.92
C VAL A 207 7.77 2.91 2.17
N THR A 208 7.40 1.63 2.12
CA THR A 208 6.77 0.96 3.28
C THR A 208 7.66 -0.09 3.96
N ARG A 209 8.91 -0.23 3.52
CA ARG A 209 9.89 -1.16 4.10
C ARG A 209 10.93 -0.39 4.93
N SER A 210 11.35 -0.99 6.02
CA SER A 210 12.41 -0.49 6.89
C SER A 210 13.78 -0.58 6.21
N ASN A 211 14.77 0.14 6.76
CA ASN A 211 16.14 0.12 6.23
C ASN A 211 16.74 -1.31 6.19
N GLN A 212 16.44 -2.13 7.20
CA GLN A 212 16.90 -3.52 7.25
C GLN A 212 16.24 -4.34 6.14
N GLU A 213 14.92 -4.24 5.98
CA GLU A 213 14.19 -4.96 4.91
C GLU A 213 14.67 -4.54 3.51
N ILE A 214 15.01 -3.25 3.31
CA ILE A 214 15.59 -2.76 2.05
C ILE A 214 16.98 -3.37 1.81
N GLN A 215 17.84 -3.45 2.83
CA GLN A 215 19.16 -4.12 2.72
C GLN A 215 19.04 -5.59 2.34
N GLU A 216 18.15 -6.31 3.02
CA GLU A 216 17.90 -7.72 2.77
C GLU A 216 17.33 -7.93 1.35
N MET A 217 16.38 -7.09 0.94
CA MET A 217 15.82 -7.10 -0.42
C MET A 217 16.89 -6.84 -1.48
N CYS A 218 17.73 -5.81 -1.32
CA CYS A 218 18.83 -5.51 -2.25
C CYS A 218 19.79 -6.69 -2.38
N SER A 219 20.11 -7.35 -1.27
CA SER A 219 20.97 -8.53 -1.24
C SER A 219 20.32 -9.72 -1.95
N ALA A 220 19.04 -9.98 -1.67
CA ALA A 220 18.26 -11.01 -2.34
C ALA A 220 18.16 -10.77 -3.85
N TYR A 221 17.94 -9.52 -4.26
CA TYR A 221 17.87 -9.12 -5.67
C TYR A 221 19.19 -9.38 -6.40
N GLN A 222 20.31 -8.93 -5.84
CA GLN A 222 21.65 -9.18 -6.40
C GLN A 222 21.92 -10.68 -6.52
N ASN A 223 21.58 -11.46 -5.50
CA ASN A 223 21.81 -12.91 -5.50
C ASN A 223 20.97 -13.63 -6.56
N ALA A 224 19.71 -13.25 -6.73
CA ALA A 224 18.78 -13.88 -7.66
C ALA A 224 19.02 -13.48 -9.12
N TYR A 225 19.33 -12.21 -9.38
CA TYR A 225 19.35 -11.65 -10.74
C TYR A 225 20.73 -11.23 -11.25
N LYS A 226 21.77 -11.39 -10.41
CA LYS A 226 23.17 -11.05 -10.74
C LYS A 226 23.35 -9.60 -11.22
N LYS A 227 22.47 -8.71 -10.77
CA LYS A 227 22.44 -7.28 -11.08
C LYS A 227 21.93 -6.54 -9.84
N SER A 228 22.50 -5.38 -9.54
CA SER A 228 22.08 -4.63 -8.36
C SER A 228 20.67 -4.07 -8.56
N LEU A 229 19.94 -3.87 -7.46
CA LEU A 229 18.61 -3.25 -7.54
C LEU A 229 18.71 -1.82 -8.10
N GLU A 230 19.76 -1.09 -7.72
CA GLU A 230 20.04 0.26 -8.22
C GLU A 230 20.25 0.28 -9.74
N ASP A 231 21.07 -0.62 -10.27
CA ASP A 231 21.31 -0.72 -11.72
C ASP A 231 20.05 -1.16 -12.47
N ALA A 232 19.20 -1.97 -11.84
CA ALA A 232 17.93 -2.39 -12.42
C ALA A 232 16.96 -1.20 -12.52
N ILE A 233 16.78 -0.45 -11.43
CA ILE A 233 16.00 0.80 -11.42
C ILE A 233 16.57 1.79 -12.43
N ALA A 234 17.90 1.92 -12.49
CA ALA A 234 18.55 2.88 -13.37
C ALA A 234 18.36 2.57 -14.86
N SER A 235 18.23 1.29 -15.21
CA SER A 235 17.98 0.86 -16.58
C SER A 235 16.51 0.97 -17.00
N ASP A 236 15.58 0.83 -16.06
CA ASP A 236 14.15 0.78 -16.38
C ASP A 236 13.46 2.15 -16.24
N THR A 237 14.04 3.05 -15.44
CA THR A 237 13.45 4.36 -15.15
C THR A 237 14.37 5.51 -15.56
N SER A 238 13.81 6.73 -15.65
CA SER A 238 14.57 7.91 -16.05
C SER A 238 14.20 9.16 -15.23
N GLY A 239 14.90 10.27 -15.49
CA GLY A 239 14.60 11.58 -14.92
C GLY A 239 14.61 11.62 -13.39
N HIS A 240 13.68 12.39 -12.82
CA HIS A 240 13.53 12.54 -11.37
C HIS A 240 13.06 11.26 -10.69
N PHE A 241 12.18 10.50 -11.34
CA PHE A 241 11.64 9.26 -10.81
C PHE A 241 12.74 8.25 -10.49
N LYS A 242 13.65 8.00 -11.44
CA LYS A 242 14.85 7.17 -11.23
C LYS A 242 15.63 7.56 -9.98
N ARG A 243 15.95 8.85 -9.86
CA ARG A 243 16.81 9.35 -8.78
C ARG A 243 16.14 9.21 -7.41
N ILE A 244 14.81 9.35 -7.34
CA ILE A 244 14.06 9.12 -6.09
C ILE A 244 14.10 7.64 -5.71
N LEU A 245 13.80 6.74 -6.65
CA LEU A 245 13.82 5.30 -6.39
C LEU A 245 15.20 4.79 -5.96
N ILE A 246 16.27 5.26 -6.63
CA ILE A 246 17.66 4.93 -6.23
C ILE A 246 17.94 5.44 -4.81
N SER A 247 17.52 6.67 -4.48
CA SER A 247 17.70 7.22 -3.13
C SER A 247 16.98 6.43 -2.05
N LEU A 248 15.79 5.88 -2.34
CA LEU A 248 15.04 5.04 -1.40
C LEU A 248 15.66 3.65 -1.27
N ALA A 249 16.25 3.11 -2.35
CA ALA A 249 16.97 1.83 -2.33
C ALA A 249 18.34 1.90 -1.61
N GLN A 250 18.89 3.10 -1.43
CA GLN A 250 20.18 3.34 -0.78
C GLN A 250 20.04 3.61 0.73
N VAL A 251 20.75 2.81 1.53
CA VAL A 251 20.55 2.75 2.99
C VAL A 251 21.32 3.85 3.75
N HIS A 252 22.29 4.51 3.11
CA HIS A 252 23.23 5.43 3.78
C HIS A 252 22.67 6.80 4.17
N LEU A 253 21.44 7.12 3.76
CA LEU A 253 20.86 8.45 3.99
C LEU A 253 20.01 8.54 5.27
N HIS A 254 19.66 7.42 5.90
CA HIS A 254 18.70 7.45 7.02
C HIS A 254 19.36 7.65 8.40
N SER A 255 20.63 7.26 8.59
CA SER A 255 21.28 7.27 9.91
C SER A 255 22.21 8.47 10.15
N SER A 256 22.93 8.92 9.11
CA SER A 256 23.99 9.92 9.23
C SER A 256 23.47 11.36 9.33
N CYS A 257 22.34 11.68 8.68
CA CYS A 257 21.80 13.04 8.68
C CYS A 257 20.90 13.38 9.87
N ILE A 258 20.42 12.38 10.61
CA ILE A 258 19.68 12.63 11.86
C ILE A 258 20.59 13.32 12.88
N GLN A 259 21.90 13.05 12.87
CA GLN A 259 22.85 13.71 13.78
C GLN A 259 23.23 15.13 13.33
N THR A 260 23.42 15.39 12.04
CA THR A 260 23.87 16.71 11.54
C THR A 260 22.78 17.79 11.52
N LEU A 261 21.50 17.42 11.51
CA LEU A 261 20.38 18.37 11.52
C LEU A 261 20.01 18.90 12.91
N THR A 262 20.66 18.42 13.98
CA THR A 262 20.38 18.87 15.36
C THR A 262 20.99 20.23 15.72
N HIS A 263 21.82 20.85 14.86
CA HIS A 263 22.70 21.94 15.33
C HIS A 263 22.76 23.24 14.51
N SER A 264 21.94 23.43 13.46
CA SER A 264 22.00 24.67 12.66
C SER A 264 20.62 25.16 12.24
N SER A 265 20.21 26.25 12.89
CA SER A 265 18.93 26.92 12.80
C SER A 265 18.56 27.39 11.39
N TYR A 266 17.30 27.14 10.99
CA TYR A 266 16.36 27.82 10.06
C TYR A 266 16.86 28.73 8.91
N PHE A 267 17.93 29.51 9.09
CA PHE A 267 18.44 30.47 8.11
C PHE A 267 19.22 29.80 6.97
N VAL A 268 19.99 28.75 7.25
CA VAL A 268 20.68 27.95 6.20
C VAL A 268 19.68 27.19 5.34
N LEU A 269 18.54 26.80 5.92
CA LEU A 269 17.41 26.18 5.22
C LEU A 269 16.78 27.12 4.19
N TYR A 270 16.59 28.40 4.52
CA TYR A 270 15.98 29.38 3.61
C TYR A 270 16.86 29.71 2.39
N GLU A 271 18.16 29.88 2.60
CA GLU A 271 19.13 30.11 1.51
C GLU A 271 19.29 28.87 0.60
N LEU A 272 19.25 27.66 1.15
CA LEU A 272 19.26 26.41 0.37
C LEU A 272 17.98 26.19 -0.45
N ILE A 273 16.83 26.66 0.04
CA ILE A 273 15.53 26.63 -0.66
C ILE A 273 15.55 27.49 -1.93
N PHE A 274 16.26 28.62 -1.91
CA PHE A 274 16.29 29.56 -3.04
C PHE A 274 17.36 29.20 -4.08
N TYR A 275 18.49 28.60 -3.65
CA TYR A 275 19.66 28.38 -4.52
C TYR A 275 19.68 27.01 -5.23
N PHE A 276 19.03 25.98 -4.69
CA PHE A 276 19.03 24.63 -5.28
C PHE A 276 17.62 24.13 -5.62
N ASN A 277 17.30 24.28 -6.90
CA ASN A 277 16.15 23.75 -7.62
C ASN A 277 15.93 22.22 -7.43
N ARG A 278 15.37 21.71 -6.30
CA ARG A 278 15.39 20.25 -6.02
C ARG A 278 14.32 19.68 -5.06
N ILE A 279 13.37 18.94 -5.64
CA ILE A 279 12.45 17.94 -5.03
C ILE A 279 13.12 16.98 -4.02
N TYR A 280 14.43 16.76 -4.12
CA TYR A 280 15.23 15.91 -3.24
C TYR A 280 15.21 16.35 -1.77
N ILE A 281 15.10 17.65 -1.53
CA ILE A 281 15.06 18.21 -0.18
C ILE A 281 13.69 17.96 0.47
N TYR A 282 12.59 17.91 -0.29
CA TYR A 282 11.23 17.73 0.26
C TYR A 282 10.98 16.34 0.85
N ILE A 283 11.44 15.28 0.17
CA ILE A 283 11.34 13.88 0.68
C ILE A 283 12.25 13.70 1.90
N TYR A 284 13.42 14.35 1.88
CA TYR A 284 14.40 14.26 2.96
C TYR A 284 13.97 15.02 4.21
N ILE A 285 13.38 16.20 4.02
CA ILE A 285 12.81 17.04 5.07
C ILE A 285 11.52 16.43 5.63
N SER A 286 10.67 15.75 4.83
CA SER A 286 9.46 15.09 5.36
C SER A 286 9.77 13.89 6.27
N LEU A 287 10.86 13.16 6.00
CA LEU A 287 11.37 12.11 6.89
C LEU A 287 12.13 12.67 8.11
N ALA A 288 12.85 13.78 7.97
CA ALA A 288 13.63 14.40 9.05
C ALA A 288 12.82 15.34 9.97
N LEU A 289 11.75 15.98 9.48
CA LEU A 289 10.90 16.92 10.25
C LEU A 289 9.75 16.26 11.01
N PHE A 290 9.58 14.93 10.91
CA PHE A 290 8.63 14.17 11.73
C PHE A 290 8.81 14.44 13.25
N GLN A 291 9.99 14.93 13.67
CA GLN A 291 10.26 15.28 15.06
C GLN A 291 10.16 16.78 15.42
N LEU A 292 10.06 17.72 14.47
CA LEU A 292 10.21 19.16 14.77
C LEU A 292 9.25 20.07 13.97
N THR A 293 8.11 20.40 14.60
CA THR A 293 7.37 21.68 14.55
C THR A 293 6.16 21.87 13.60
N LYS A 294 5.21 22.65 14.15
CA LYS A 294 3.80 22.90 13.78
C LYS A 294 3.53 23.62 12.44
N GLN A 295 4.54 23.98 11.66
CA GLN A 295 4.40 24.86 10.48
C GLN A 295 4.64 24.19 9.13
N PHE A 296 4.94 22.88 9.11
CA PHE A 296 5.24 22.12 7.89
C PHE A 296 4.02 21.53 7.17
N PHE A 297 2.87 21.47 7.85
CA PHE A 297 1.65 20.78 7.36
C PHE A 297 1.02 21.46 6.13
N ILE A 298 1.17 22.78 6.00
CA ILE A 298 0.55 23.57 4.92
C ILE A 298 1.21 23.27 3.56
N VAL A 299 2.52 23.01 3.54
CA VAL A 299 3.29 22.90 2.29
C VAL A 299 3.17 21.50 1.67
N VAL A 300 3.05 20.46 2.48
CA VAL A 300 2.88 19.08 2.00
C VAL A 300 1.57 18.95 1.22
N ASP A 301 0.44 19.38 1.77
CA ASP A 301 -0.85 19.27 1.10
C ASP A 301 -1.00 20.20 -0.13
N LEU A 302 -0.28 21.33 -0.15
CA LEU A 302 -0.18 22.20 -1.32
C LEU A 302 0.55 21.50 -2.48
N VAL A 303 1.64 20.79 -2.18
CA VAL A 303 2.40 19.99 -3.15
C VAL A 303 1.57 18.81 -3.65
N LEU A 304 0.78 18.17 -2.78
CA LEU A 304 -0.14 17.06 -3.12
C LEU A 304 -1.23 17.44 -4.14
N SER A 305 -1.51 18.73 -4.32
CA SER A 305 -2.53 19.23 -5.24
C SER A 305 -2.04 19.36 -6.69
N SER A 306 -0.75 19.13 -6.96
CA SER A 306 -0.19 19.25 -8.31
C SER A 306 -0.20 17.90 -9.04
N LYS A 307 -1.04 17.72 -10.08
CA LYS A 307 -1.14 16.47 -10.88
C LYS A 307 0.15 16.16 -11.70
N LYS A 308 1.28 15.82 -11.05
CA LYS A 308 2.55 15.41 -11.68
C LYS A 308 3.16 14.19 -10.98
N ILE A 309 3.90 13.35 -11.70
CA ILE A 309 4.60 12.12 -11.21
C ILE A 309 5.41 12.35 -9.91
N ALA A 310 5.92 13.57 -9.69
CA ALA A 310 6.61 13.97 -8.46
C ALA A 310 5.70 13.90 -7.21
N VAL A 311 4.39 14.12 -7.36
CA VAL A 311 3.41 14.07 -6.27
C VAL A 311 3.12 12.65 -5.85
N THR A 312 2.98 11.70 -6.78
CA THR A 312 2.79 10.28 -6.46
C THR A 312 3.94 9.73 -5.61
N CYS A 313 5.17 10.17 -5.88
CA CYS A 313 6.38 9.78 -5.15
C CYS A 313 6.51 10.41 -3.74
N VAL A 314 5.72 11.45 -3.44
CA VAL A 314 5.70 12.13 -2.13
C VAL A 314 4.46 11.71 -1.34
N TYR A 315 3.32 11.64 -2.02
CA TYR A 315 2.02 11.27 -1.48
C TYR A 315 1.98 9.89 -0.83
N PHE A 316 2.48 8.85 -1.52
CA PHE A 316 2.48 7.51 -0.96
C PHE A 316 3.37 7.34 0.28
N PRO A 317 4.62 7.85 0.31
CA PRO A 317 5.39 7.86 1.55
C PRO A 317 4.66 8.60 2.68
N VAL A 318 4.09 9.78 2.41
CA VAL A 318 3.34 10.56 3.40
C VAL A 318 2.15 9.78 3.97
N ARG A 319 1.37 9.09 3.12
CA ARG A 319 0.27 8.23 3.56
C ARG A 319 0.75 7.04 4.37
N SER A 320 1.82 6.37 3.94
CA SER A 320 2.41 5.25 4.67
C SER A 320 2.87 5.68 6.07
N VAL A 321 3.52 6.83 6.20
CA VAL A 321 3.95 7.36 7.51
C VAL A 321 2.73 7.73 8.37
N LYS A 322 1.67 8.27 7.78
CA LYS A 322 0.46 8.69 8.50
C LYS A 322 -0.33 7.50 9.05
N ASN A 323 -0.64 6.51 8.21
CA ASN A 323 -1.32 5.27 8.59
C ASN A 323 -1.06 4.18 7.55
N GLN A 324 -0.02 3.38 7.77
CA GLN A 324 0.38 2.30 6.86
C GLN A 324 -0.73 1.23 6.65
N PRO A 325 -1.44 0.77 7.69
CA PRO A 325 -2.61 -0.10 7.50
C PRO A 325 -3.69 0.49 6.57
N SER A 326 -4.05 1.76 6.76
CA SER A 326 -5.05 2.45 5.93
C SER A 326 -4.58 2.60 4.48
N TYR A 327 -3.28 2.87 4.26
CA TYR A 327 -2.67 2.89 2.93
C TYR A 327 -2.87 1.56 2.20
N PHE A 328 -2.55 0.42 2.84
CA PHE A 328 -2.71 -0.89 2.22
C PHE A 328 -4.19 -1.27 2.03
N ALA A 329 -5.09 -0.83 2.90
CA ALA A 329 -6.53 -1.03 2.74
C ALA A 329 -7.04 -0.38 1.44
N ASP A 330 -6.71 0.90 1.21
CA ASP A 330 -7.09 1.61 -0.02
C ASP A 330 -6.46 0.98 -1.27
N ARG A 331 -5.23 0.45 -1.16
CA ARG A 331 -4.58 -0.26 -2.26
C ARG A 331 -5.26 -1.59 -2.58
N LEU A 332 -5.69 -2.36 -1.58
CA LEU A 332 -6.47 -3.58 -1.79
C LEU A 332 -7.82 -3.27 -2.43
N TYR A 333 -8.49 -2.21 -1.97
CA TYR A 333 -9.78 -1.81 -2.53
C TYR A 333 -9.63 -1.42 -4.00
N LYS A 334 -8.62 -0.60 -4.33
CA LYS A 334 -8.31 -0.22 -5.73
C LYS A 334 -7.92 -1.40 -6.60
N ALA A 335 -7.27 -2.43 -6.04
CA ALA A 335 -6.88 -3.62 -6.80
C ALA A 335 -8.08 -4.49 -7.20
N MET A 336 -9.17 -4.45 -6.43
CA MET A 336 -10.38 -5.27 -6.65
C MET A 336 -11.59 -4.44 -7.14
N LYS A 337 -11.53 -3.11 -7.09
CA LYS A 337 -12.62 -2.25 -7.56
C LYS A 337 -12.58 -2.11 -9.08
N GLY A 338 -13.71 -2.43 -9.72
CA GLY A 338 -13.97 -2.08 -11.12
C GLY A 338 -14.18 -3.31 -11.98
N LEU A 339 -13.88 -3.20 -13.28
CA LEU A 339 -13.95 -4.33 -14.19
C LEU A 339 -12.62 -5.11 -14.14
N GLY A 340 -12.65 -6.24 -13.43
CA GLY A 340 -11.51 -7.14 -13.26
C GLY A 340 -10.64 -6.77 -12.05
N THR A 341 -9.62 -7.60 -11.81
CA THR A 341 -8.78 -7.55 -10.61
C THR A 341 -7.31 -7.32 -10.98
N ASP A 342 -6.65 -6.40 -10.30
CA ASP A 342 -5.19 -6.33 -10.26
C ASP A 342 -4.65 -7.40 -9.31
N ASP A 343 -4.62 -8.64 -9.80
CA ASP A 343 -4.10 -9.80 -9.07
C ASP A 343 -2.65 -9.61 -8.60
N ARG A 344 -1.85 -8.80 -9.30
CA ARG A 344 -0.45 -8.58 -8.90
C ARG A 344 -0.39 -7.75 -7.62
N ALA A 345 -1.14 -6.66 -7.56
CA ALA A 345 -1.23 -5.85 -6.35
C ALA A 345 -1.90 -6.63 -5.21
N LEU A 346 -3.00 -7.33 -5.48
CA LEU A 346 -3.70 -8.14 -4.48
C LEU A 346 -2.78 -9.20 -3.87
N ILE A 347 -2.10 -10.01 -4.68
CA ILE A 347 -1.16 -11.03 -4.19
C ILE A 347 0.01 -10.39 -3.44
N ARG A 348 0.59 -9.30 -3.97
CA ARG A 348 1.72 -8.61 -3.33
C ARG A 348 1.38 -8.15 -1.91
N ILE A 349 0.24 -7.49 -1.75
CA ILE A 349 -0.17 -6.96 -0.44
C ILE A 349 -0.55 -8.11 0.49
N MET A 350 -1.36 -9.08 0.04
CA MET A 350 -1.79 -10.19 0.88
C MET A 350 -0.61 -11.03 1.38
N VAL A 351 0.38 -11.30 0.54
CA VAL A 351 1.60 -12.05 0.94
C VAL A 351 2.48 -11.22 1.87
N SER A 352 2.82 -9.98 1.50
CA SER A 352 3.79 -9.17 2.25
C SER A 352 3.27 -8.71 3.61
N ARG A 353 1.94 -8.60 3.79
CA ARG A 353 1.33 -8.08 5.02
C ARG A 353 0.74 -9.16 5.93
N ALA A 354 0.58 -10.39 5.45
CA ALA A 354 -0.07 -11.50 6.17
C ALA A 354 0.47 -11.74 7.59
N GLU A 355 1.76 -11.55 7.83
CA GLU A 355 2.40 -11.78 9.15
C GLU A 355 2.75 -10.48 9.89
N ILE A 356 2.46 -9.31 9.31
CA ILE A 356 2.85 -7.99 9.85
C ILE A 356 1.64 -7.28 10.47
N ASP A 357 0.69 -6.87 9.64
CA ASP A 357 -0.41 -5.98 10.04
C ASP A 357 -1.70 -6.21 9.23
N LEU A 358 -1.85 -7.35 8.53
CA LEU A 358 -3.06 -7.63 7.75
C LEU A 358 -4.35 -7.61 8.59
N PHE A 359 -4.27 -7.88 9.90
CA PHE A 359 -5.42 -7.70 10.79
C PHE A 359 -5.80 -6.22 10.97
N ASN A 360 -4.81 -5.34 11.08
CA ASN A 360 -5.04 -3.90 11.16
C ASN A 360 -5.57 -3.36 9.82
N ILE A 361 -5.00 -3.81 8.70
CA ILE A 361 -5.43 -3.45 7.34
C ILE A 361 -6.90 -3.80 7.13
N ARG A 362 -7.35 -4.98 7.58
CA ARG A 362 -8.75 -5.39 7.47
C ARG A 362 -9.71 -4.47 8.22
N LYS A 363 -9.33 -4.01 9.42
CA LYS A 363 -10.14 -3.05 10.19
C LYS A 363 -10.28 -1.72 9.47
N GLU A 364 -9.16 -1.16 9.02
CA GLU A 364 -9.15 0.07 8.22
C GLU A 364 -9.94 -0.10 6.91
N PHE A 365 -9.87 -1.26 6.28
CA PHE A 365 -10.63 -1.56 5.08
C PHE A 365 -12.14 -1.54 5.37
N LYS A 366 -12.59 -2.19 6.44
CA LYS A 366 -14.00 -2.17 6.85
C LYS A 366 -14.47 -0.76 7.21
N GLU A 367 -13.69 -0.02 7.99
CA GLU A 367 -14.01 1.36 8.39
C GLU A 367 -14.10 2.31 7.18
N THR A 368 -13.17 2.21 6.23
CA THR A 368 -13.12 3.13 5.09
C THR A 368 -14.03 2.72 3.93
N HIS A 369 -14.28 1.42 3.73
CA HIS A 369 -15.00 0.89 2.58
C HIS A 369 -16.38 0.26 2.89
N ASP A 370 -16.77 0.18 4.17
CA ASP A 370 -18.08 -0.33 4.64
C ASP A 370 -18.44 -1.73 4.12
N THR A 371 -17.41 -2.53 3.89
CA THR A 371 -17.48 -3.94 3.51
C THR A 371 -16.23 -4.60 4.09
N SER A 372 -16.34 -5.85 4.54
CA SER A 372 -15.14 -6.55 5.02
C SER A 372 -14.20 -6.85 3.85
N LEU A 373 -12.89 -6.94 4.13
CA LEU A 373 -11.92 -7.38 3.13
C LEU A 373 -12.24 -8.82 2.66
N HIS A 374 -12.76 -9.65 3.56
CA HIS A 374 -13.12 -11.03 3.27
C HIS A 374 -14.26 -11.11 2.24
N GLU A 375 -15.37 -10.39 2.46
CA GLU A 375 -16.49 -10.31 1.53
C GLU A 375 -16.04 -9.77 0.17
N PHE A 376 -15.20 -8.73 0.17
CA PHE A 376 -14.71 -8.12 -1.07
C PHE A 376 -13.86 -9.09 -1.90
N ILE A 377 -12.94 -9.83 -1.26
CA ILE A 377 -12.17 -10.89 -1.91
C ILE A 377 -13.09 -12.00 -2.43
N GLN A 378 -14.11 -12.38 -1.65
CA GLN A 378 -15.03 -13.45 -2.00
C GLN A 378 -15.83 -13.14 -3.27
N GLY A 379 -16.22 -11.87 -3.44
CA GLY A 379 -16.95 -11.38 -4.61
C GLY A 379 -16.08 -11.21 -5.86
N ASP A 380 -14.80 -10.84 -5.71
CA ASP A 380 -13.93 -10.48 -6.84
C ASP A 380 -13.06 -11.65 -7.35
N THR A 381 -12.84 -12.67 -6.53
CA THR A 381 -11.98 -13.82 -6.87
C THR A 381 -12.74 -15.15 -6.89
N SER A 382 -12.13 -16.20 -7.46
CA SER A 382 -12.76 -17.53 -7.54
C SER A 382 -11.77 -18.69 -7.38
N GLY A 383 -12.33 -19.90 -7.21
CA GLY A 383 -11.58 -21.15 -7.10
C GLY A 383 -10.57 -21.19 -5.94
N ASP A 384 -9.52 -21.96 -6.12
CA ASP A 384 -8.45 -22.17 -5.14
C ASP A 384 -7.67 -20.91 -4.80
N TYR A 385 -7.57 -20.00 -5.77
CA TYR A 385 -6.99 -18.68 -5.55
C TYR A 385 -7.78 -17.89 -4.50
N ARG A 386 -9.11 -17.83 -4.63
CA ARG A 386 -9.99 -17.26 -3.59
C ARG A 386 -9.83 -17.99 -2.28
N LYS A 387 -9.90 -19.33 -2.28
CA LYS A 387 -9.79 -20.14 -1.05
C LYS A 387 -8.52 -19.77 -0.27
N THR A 388 -7.39 -19.69 -0.96
CA THR A 388 -6.10 -19.33 -0.37
C THR A 388 -6.11 -17.90 0.17
N LEU A 389 -6.64 -16.93 -0.59
CA LEU A 389 -6.72 -15.54 -0.14
C LEU A 389 -7.60 -15.36 1.10
N LEU A 390 -8.73 -16.08 1.20
CA LEU A 390 -9.61 -16.01 2.36
C LEU A 390 -8.96 -16.61 3.62
N ILE A 391 -8.18 -17.68 3.48
CA ILE A 391 -7.36 -18.22 4.58
C ILE A 391 -6.35 -17.17 5.05
N LEU A 392 -5.61 -16.54 4.14
CA LEU A 392 -4.67 -15.47 4.48
C LEU A 392 -5.37 -14.26 5.09
N CYS A 393 -6.58 -13.93 4.63
CA CYS A 393 -7.38 -12.85 5.19
C CYS A 393 -7.70 -13.14 6.67
N GLY A 394 -7.92 -14.40 7.05
CA GLY A 394 -8.09 -14.79 8.46
C GLY A 394 -9.50 -14.53 8.99
N GLY A 395 -10.53 -14.79 8.18
CA GLY A 395 -11.95 -14.75 8.55
C GLY A 395 -12.67 -13.43 8.29
N GLU A 396 -13.97 -13.42 8.58
CA GLU A 396 -14.84 -12.23 8.58
C GLU A 396 -14.60 -11.35 9.83
N ASP A 397 -14.75 -10.04 9.68
CA ASP A 397 -14.63 -9.02 10.75
C ASP A 397 -15.97 -8.40 11.12
#